data_AF-A0A8T6N6L7-F1
#
_entry.id   AF-A0A8T6N6L7-F1
#
_cell.length_a   1.000
_cell.length_b   1.000
_cell.length_c   1.000
_cell.angle_alpha   90.00
_cell.angle_beta   90.00
_cell.angle_gamma   90.00
#
_symmetry.space_group_name_H-M   'P 1'
#
loop_
_entity.id
_entity.type
_entity.pdbx_description
1 polymer ?
#
loop_
_entity_poly.entity_id
_entity_poly.type
_entity_poly.pdbx_seq_one_letter_code
_entity_poly.pdbx_strand_id
1 'polypeptide(L)'
;GNSGTIYGASASSDDMATVKVDGGSAVIDSSSIINTGNTGTALWVEQASGSYSNIAVSNAAVGIQSYNGAPQIDGFTSTDNTVGVDIYGGMSLPTIYRSTSLSGKSTGWHTYAVDLSAFLGSGDYLQVGANSIYGGGNAHPTYNWASSKYYMMTDRWNIEVTYDDGSGEVSENITTPDKLGYYPWGSNDPKSGNGAATYAGGEGGVASWHCNYYGYTWGPGYTGSFDGYMYYIHYFWPQGPQSYPGYPGYYYYPNQFGFRWSEIDTDTSPSYGSYPYHYWGFYYNNYHGGQGVYKPPEGYNGYGGYYNVCVDYAYSYYMSPGEGARMTFPIVDISDSSITSVKMYVDVLHNRADNYQDRLDFVARVGNDPGSLGDYLRDSGTASFENGQITGADTGIAIGGNFASANIDGVDITSPTDAGVEITGVVAASANNIAVDGGDYGMLVSSSGSGQMDMTNIDFDGQNNAGIYYVKDFGGELSGTIANSAGAAYQYGSQTVKDVTMDGVTVSGNNVGIETAGSGDITISDSTFANTANDIKITGSSEISFIEGTIDTSKVDVTGTGGFERMRELTMTLQADTNA
;
A
#
# COMPACT_ATOMS: atom_id res chain seq x y z
N GLY A 1 -23.93 17.54 12.88
CA GLY A 1 -23.84 17.24 14.33
C GLY A 1 -23.25 18.43 15.05
N ASN A 2 -22.97 18.34 16.34
CA ASN A 2 -22.28 19.39 17.11
C ASN A 2 -20.94 19.75 16.45
N SER A 3 -20.75 21.01 16.04
CA SER A 3 -19.48 21.46 15.48
C SER A 3 -18.46 21.67 16.60
N GLY A 4 -17.46 20.78 16.69
CA GLY A 4 -16.33 20.94 17.59
C GLY A 4 -15.30 21.89 16.97
N THR A 5 -14.79 22.85 17.74
CA THR A 5 -13.63 23.67 17.32
C THR A 5 -12.45 23.35 18.23
N ILE A 6 -11.32 23.01 17.62
CA ILE A 6 -10.06 22.69 18.30
C ILE A 6 -9.03 23.73 17.89
N TYR A 7 -8.39 24.36 18.88
CA TYR A 7 -7.35 25.37 18.66
C TYR A 7 -5.97 24.79 18.96
N GLY A 8 -5.10 24.80 17.95
CA GLY A 8 -3.69 24.44 18.03
C GLY A 8 -2.83 25.60 18.54
N ALA A 9 -1.75 25.27 19.24
CA ALA A 9 -0.70 26.22 19.58
C ALA A 9 0.33 26.33 18.43
N SER A 10 1.23 27.31 18.49
CA SER A 10 2.37 27.38 17.55
C SER A 10 3.25 26.14 17.68
N ALA A 11 3.53 25.50 16.55
CA ALA A 11 4.40 24.32 16.46
C ALA A 11 5.83 24.70 16.06
N SER A 12 6.79 23.86 16.42
CA SER A 12 8.20 24.02 16.01
C SER A 12 8.60 23.13 14.82
N SER A 13 7.70 22.28 14.36
CA SER A 13 7.87 21.36 13.22
C SER A 13 6.49 21.03 12.66
N ASP A 14 6.45 20.65 11.39
CA ASP A 14 5.24 20.18 10.72
C ASP A 14 4.76 18.85 11.34
N ASP A 15 5.70 18.04 11.87
CA ASP A 15 5.46 16.82 12.66
C ASP A 15 4.55 16.98 13.90
N MET A 16 4.34 18.22 14.34
CA MET A 16 3.47 18.52 15.48
C MET A 16 2.05 18.80 15.01
N ALA A 17 1.17 17.84 15.23
CA ALA A 17 -0.24 17.96 14.86
C ALA A 17 -1.13 18.48 16.00
N THR A 18 -2.16 19.25 15.66
CA THR A 18 -3.23 19.64 16.60
C THR A 18 -4.15 18.46 16.91
N VAL A 19 -4.50 17.68 15.88
CA VAL A 19 -5.19 16.38 16.02
C VAL A 19 -4.35 15.34 15.30
N LYS A 20 -3.91 14.31 16.04
CA LYS A 20 -3.19 13.16 15.49
C LYS A 20 -3.98 11.88 15.73
N VAL A 21 -4.23 11.14 14.65
CA VAL A 21 -4.69 9.75 14.67
C VAL A 21 -3.48 8.90 14.28
N ASP A 22 -3.01 8.07 15.20
CA ASP A 22 -1.80 7.25 15.05
C ASP A 22 -2.16 5.78 15.23
N GLY A 23 -2.25 5.06 14.11
CA GLY A 23 -2.81 3.70 14.05
C GLY A 23 -4.34 3.64 14.21
N GLY A 24 -4.92 2.49 13.87
CA GLY A 24 -6.35 2.23 14.07
C GLY A 24 -7.26 2.96 13.07
N SER A 25 -8.45 3.31 13.54
CA SER A 25 -9.43 4.11 12.80
C SER A 25 -10.06 5.20 13.67
N ALA A 26 -10.49 6.29 13.03
CA ALA A 26 -11.25 7.35 13.69
C ALA A 26 -12.46 7.76 12.87
N VAL A 27 -13.48 8.30 13.53
CA VAL A 27 -14.62 8.97 12.89
C VAL A 27 -14.67 10.41 13.39
N ILE A 28 -14.52 11.38 12.50
CA ILE A 28 -14.64 12.80 12.81
C ILE A 28 -15.68 13.40 11.86
N ASP A 29 -16.70 14.06 12.40
CA ASP A 29 -17.73 14.73 11.61
C ASP A 29 -17.83 16.20 12.02
N SER A 30 -17.98 17.08 11.03
CA SER A 30 -18.37 18.48 11.19
C SER A 30 -17.48 19.24 12.19
N SER A 31 -16.16 19.17 12.06
CA SER A 31 -15.22 19.76 13.03
C SER A 31 -14.30 20.79 12.40
N SER A 32 -13.88 21.78 13.20
CA SER A 32 -12.91 22.81 12.79
C SER A 32 -11.63 22.69 13.60
N ILE A 33 -10.48 22.62 12.94
CA ILE A 33 -9.16 22.57 13.55
C ILE A 33 -8.37 23.78 13.08
N ILE A 34 -7.95 24.61 14.01
CA ILE A 34 -7.36 25.93 13.71
C ILE A 34 -5.98 25.99 14.35
N ASN A 35 -4.93 26.04 13.54
CA ASN A 35 -3.56 26.24 14.00
C ASN A 35 -3.22 27.73 14.12
N THR A 36 -2.00 28.03 14.58
CA THR A 36 -1.52 29.41 14.70
C THR A 36 -0.26 29.61 13.86
N GLY A 37 -0.30 30.61 12.97
CA GLY A 37 0.88 31.16 12.30
C GLY A 37 1.50 30.25 11.24
N ASN A 38 0.71 29.42 10.55
CA ASN A 38 1.18 28.52 9.50
C ASN A 38 2.27 27.56 9.99
N THR A 39 2.08 27.02 11.19
CA THR A 39 3.01 26.05 11.80
C THR A 39 2.28 24.74 12.14
N GLY A 40 2.98 23.62 12.02
CA GLY A 40 2.46 22.31 12.39
C GLY A 40 1.38 21.82 11.44
N THR A 41 0.84 20.64 11.74
CA THR A 41 -0.26 20.04 10.98
C THR A 41 -1.58 20.23 11.72
N ALA A 42 -2.68 20.52 11.02
CA ALA A 42 -3.99 20.61 11.69
C ALA A 42 -4.53 19.20 12.00
N LEU A 43 -4.78 18.39 10.95
CA LEU A 43 -5.18 16.98 11.08
C LEU A 43 -4.09 16.07 10.52
N TRP A 44 -3.57 15.18 11.35
CA TRP A 44 -2.58 14.17 10.96
C TRP A 44 -3.17 12.78 11.11
N VAL A 45 -3.25 12.03 10.01
CA VAL A 45 -3.63 10.62 9.98
C VAL A 45 -2.41 9.79 9.62
N GLU A 46 -1.83 9.12 10.62
CA GLU A 46 -0.62 8.30 10.49
C GLU A 46 -0.96 6.82 10.64
N GLN A 47 -0.60 6.01 9.63
CA GLN A 47 -0.77 4.55 9.70
C GLN A 47 -2.20 4.13 10.12
N ALA A 48 -3.17 4.99 9.83
CA ALA A 48 -4.54 4.90 10.29
C ALA A 48 -5.52 5.09 9.14
N SER A 49 -6.71 4.53 9.30
CA SER A 49 -7.84 4.69 8.39
C SER A 49 -8.96 5.45 9.12
N GLY A 50 -10.15 5.49 8.52
CA GLY A 50 -11.33 6.06 9.17
C GLY A 50 -12.09 7.02 8.27
N SER A 51 -13.23 7.48 8.77
CA SER A 51 -14.14 8.36 8.03
C SER A 51 -14.11 9.77 8.62
N TYR A 52 -13.80 10.75 7.78
CA TYR A 52 -13.67 12.15 8.17
C TYR A 52 -14.60 12.96 7.28
N SER A 53 -15.57 13.65 7.86
CA SER A 53 -16.59 14.34 7.08
C SER A 53 -16.77 15.79 7.50
N ASN A 54 -16.91 16.68 6.52
CA ASN A 54 -17.11 18.12 6.73
C ASN A 54 -16.06 18.74 7.67
N ILE A 55 -14.78 18.47 7.42
CA ILE A 55 -13.67 18.95 8.25
C ILE A 55 -13.15 20.30 7.72
N ALA A 56 -13.07 21.29 8.60
CA ALA A 56 -12.43 22.57 8.28
C ALA A 56 -11.06 22.68 8.97
N VAL A 57 -9.99 22.93 8.21
CA VAL A 57 -8.63 23.12 8.71
C VAL A 57 -8.08 24.48 8.29
N SER A 58 -7.39 25.20 9.19
CA SER A 58 -6.82 26.51 8.83
C SER A 58 -5.56 26.90 9.60
N ASN A 59 -4.79 27.81 9.01
CA ASN A 59 -3.61 28.46 9.58
C ASN A 59 -2.48 27.49 10.04
N ALA A 60 -2.39 26.33 9.39
CA ALA A 60 -1.36 25.31 9.62
C ALA A 60 -0.27 25.36 8.53
N ALA A 61 0.88 24.72 8.78
CA ALA A 61 1.82 24.43 7.71
C ALA A 61 1.20 23.38 6.78
N VAL A 62 0.63 22.31 7.34
CA VAL A 62 -0.15 21.33 6.58
C VAL A 62 -1.57 21.28 7.11
N GLY A 63 -2.57 21.49 6.24
CA GLY A 63 -3.98 21.39 6.60
C GLY A 63 -4.35 19.97 7.01
N ILE A 64 -4.27 19.03 6.06
CA ILE A 64 -4.51 17.61 6.31
C ILE A 64 -3.30 16.80 5.84
N GLN A 65 -2.73 16.01 6.73
CA GLN A 65 -1.67 15.05 6.42
C GLN A 65 -2.24 13.62 6.42
N SER A 66 -2.10 12.92 5.30
CA SER A 66 -2.07 11.46 5.27
C SER A 66 -0.61 11.01 5.24
N TYR A 67 -0.15 10.32 6.29
CA TYR A 67 1.22 9.82 6.37
C TYR A 67 1.21 8.29 6.51
N ASN A 68 1.49 7.60 5.41
CA ASN A 68 1.28 6.15 5.27
C ASN A 68 -0.12 5.73 5.78
N GLY A 69 -1.12 6.59 5.57
CA GLY A 69 -2.49 6.44 6.03
C GLY A 69 -3.45 6.21 4.86
N ALA A 70 -4.69 5.84 5.19
CA ALA A 70 -5.77 5.69 4.22
C ALA A 70 -7.07 6.32 4.76
N PRO A 71 -7.06 7.61 5.14
CA PRO A 71 -8.28 8.29 5.56
C PRO A 71 -9.28 8.33 4.40
N GLN A 72 -10.56 8.21 4.73
CA GLN A 72 -11.68 8.44 3.81
C GLN A 72 -12.28 9.80 4.18
N ILE A 73 -11.89 10.84 3.46
CA ILE A 73 -12.32 12.22 3.72
C ILE A 73 -13.40 12.60 2.71
N ASP A 74 -14.60 12.94 3.20
CA ASP A 74 -15.72 13.41 2.38
C ASP A 74 -16.23 14.76 2.90
N GLY A 75 -15.96 15.82 2.13
CA GLY A 75 -16.24 17.19 2.53
C GLY A 75 -15.13 17.76 3.40
N PHE A 76 -14.29 18.62 2.84
CA PHE A 76 -13.31 19.37 3.64
C PHE A 76 -13.10 20.80 3.14
N THR A 77 -12.69 21.68 4.03
CA THR A 77 -12.28 23.04 3.72
C THR A 77 -10.90 23.30 4.31
N SER A 78 -9.93 23.67 3.48
CA SER A 78 -8.56 23.99 3.87
C SER A 78 -8.27 25.44 3.54
N THR A 79 -8.08 26.28 4.55
CA THR A 79 -7.96 27.75 4.38
C THR A 79 -6.67 28.29 5.00
N ASP A 80 -5.90 29.05 4.22
CA ASP A 80 -4.68 29.73 4.67
C ASP A 80 -3.66 28.76 5.31
N ASN A 81 -3.55 27.54 4.79
CA ASN A 81 -2.51 26.57 5.16
C ASN A 81 -1.37 26.62 4.13
N THR A 82 -0.11 26.39 4.50
CA THR A 82 0.98 26.38 3.50
C THR A 82 0.78 25.27 2.46
N VAL A 83 0.43 24.07 2.91
CA VAL A 83 -0.02 22.95 2.08
C VAL A 83 -1.45 22.60 2.47
N GLY A 84 -2.36 22.56 1.50
CA GLY A 84 -3.77 22.27 1.74
C GLY A 84 -4.00 20.85 2.23
N VAL A 85 -3.49 19.88 1.46
CA VAL A 85 -3.46 18.44 1.75
C VAL A 85 -2.07 17.89 1.39
N ASP A 86 -1.45 17.14 2.29
CA ASP A 86 -0.21 16.38 2.02
C ASP A 86 -0.45 14.88 2.14
N ILE A 87 -0.16 14.14 1.08
CA ILE A 87 -0.31 12.69 0.97
C ILE A 87 1.09 12.10 0.82
N TYR A 88 1.65 11.64 1.93
CA TYR A 88 2.98 11.05 1.99
C TYR A 88 2.89 9.54 2.22
N GLY A 89 3.18 8.75 1.19
CA GLY A 89 3.08 7.29 1.23
C GLY A 89 1.64 6.76 1.27
N GLY A 90 1.46 5.49 0.91
CA GLY A 90 0.21 4.74 1.07
C GLY A 90 0.23 3.94 2.37
N MET A 91 -0.96 3.59 2.88
CA MET A 91 -1.02 2.66 3.99
C MET A 91 -0.53 1.29 3.52
N SER A 92 0.55 0.81 4.13
CA SER A 92 1.10 -0.51 3.86
C SER A 92 1.24 -1.30 5.15
N LEU A 93 1.06 -2.61 5.03
CA LEU A 93 1.30 -3.53 6.12
C LEU A 93 2.76 -3.48 6.55
N PRO A 94 3.04 -3.57 7.87
CA PRO A 94 4.36 -3.28 8.41
C PRO A 94 5.42 -4.28 7.96
N THR A 95 6.68 -3.86 8.08
CA THR A 95 7.84 -4.74 8.05
C THR A 95 8.42 -4.82 9.45
N ILE A 96 8.63 -6.02 9.97
CA ILE A 96 9.29 -6.23 11.27
C ILE A 96 10.68 -6.81 11.05
N TYR A 97 11.71 -6.06 11.47
CA TYR A 97 13.08 -6.56 11.48
C TYR A 97 13.40 -7.31 12.77
N ARG A 98 14.13 -8.43 12.67
CA ARG A 98 14.71 -9.10 13.86
C ARG A 98 15.71 -8.19 14.57
N SER A 99 16.61 -7.54 13.82
CA SER A 99 17.71 -6.78 14.40
C SER A 99 17.22 -5.63 15.27
N THR A 100 17.87 -5.44 16.42
CA THR A 100 17.60 -4.30 17.31
C THR A 100 18.04 -2.97 16.70
N SER A 101 19.04 -2.96 15.80
CA SER A 101 19.48 -1.72 15.14
C SER A 101 18.51 -1.28 14.03
N LEU A 102 17.90 -2.23 13.32
CA LEU A 102 16.95 -1.95 12.23
C LEU A 102 15.53 -1.74 12.75
N SER A 103 15.10 -2.49 13.77
CA SER A 103 13.74 -2.36 14.35
C SER A 103 13.60 -1.22 15.36
N GLY A 104 14.71 -0.70 15.88
CA GLY A 104 14.71 0.24 17.01
C GLY A 104 14.25 -0.36 18.35
N LYS A 105 13.98 -1.67 18.43
CA LYS A 105 13.57 -2.35 19.67
C LYS A 105 14.78 -2.79 20.50
N SER A 106 14.62 -2.82 21.82
CA SER A 106 15.61 -3.45 22.71
C SER A 106 15.65 -4.96 22.53
N THR A 107 16.77 -5.59 22.84
CA THR A 107 16.87 -7.05 22.88
C THR A 107 15.80 -7.67 23.78
N GLY A 108 15.03 -8.61 23.25
CA GLY A 108 13.95 -9.31 23.93
C GLY A 108 12.72 -9.50 23.05
N TRP A 109 11.69 -10.13 23.61
CA TRP A 109 10.41 -10.33 22.94
C TRP A 109 9.59 -9.04 22.87
N HIS A 110 8.99 -8.78 21.72
CA HIS A 110 8.05 -7.68 21.51
C HIS A 110 6.79 -8.19 20.82
N THR A 111 5.62 -7.84 21.35
CA THR A 111 4.33 -8.11 20.72
C THR A 111 4.03 -7.00 19.72
N TYR A 112 3.76 -7.39 18.49
CA TYR A 112 3.26 -6.52 17.44
C TYR A 112 1.77 -6.78 17.24
N ALA A 113 1.02 -5.70 17.03
CA ALA A 113 -0.36 -5.72 16.57
C ALA A 113 -0.36 -5.09 15.17
N VAL A 114 -0.75 -5.88 14.17
CA VAL A 114 -0.90 -5.43 12.80
C VAL A 114 -2.39 -5.23 12.55
N ASP A 115 -2.76 -3.99 12.26
CA ASP A 115 -4.14 -3.65 11.95
C ASP A 115 -4.48 -4.07 10.52
N LEU A 116 -5.55 -4.85 10.37
CA LEU A 116 -6.08 -5.35 9.11
C LEU A 116 -7.50 -4.83 8.88
N SER A 117 -7.99 -3.92 9.72
CA SER A 117 -9.37 -3.43 9.67
C SER A 117 -9.66 -2.66 8.38
N ALA A 118 -8.64 -2.13 7.72
CA ALA A 118 -8.77 -1.44 6.43
C ALA A 118 -9.17 -2.39 5.28
N PHE A 119 -9.10 -3.71 5.46
CA PHE A 119 -9.62 -4.70 4.49
C PHE A 119 -11.11 -5.00 4.67
N LEU A 120 -11.75 -4.53 5.75
CA LEU A 120 -13.18 -4.72 5.97
C LEU A 120 -14.00 -4.00 4.89
N GLY A 121 -15.03 -4.66 4.37
CA GLY A 121 -15.89 -4.12 3.30
C GLY A 121 -15.33 -4.24 1.88
N SER A 122 -14.05 -4.61 1.71
CA SER A 122 -13.42 -4.87 0.40
C SER A 122 -13.73 -6.26 -0.15
N GLY A 123 -14.28 -7.14 0.67
CA GLY A 123 -14.78 -8.45 0.30
C GLY A 123 -15.18 -9.27 1.52
N ASP A 124 -15.68 -10.48 1.28
CA ASP A 124 -16.22 -11.36 2.31
C ASP A 124 -15.13 -12.17 3.05
N TYR A 125 -13.95 -12.35 2.45
CA TYR A 125 -12.89 -13.21 2.99
C TYR A 125 -11.53 -12.54 2.95
N LEU A 126 -10.78 -12.65 4.04
CA LEU A 126 -9.43 -12.10 4.21
C LEU A 126 -8.42 -13.23 4.42
N GLN A 127 -7.25 -13.14 3.78
CA GLN A 127 -6.12 -14.02 4.09
C GLN A 127 -4.84 -13.22 4.29
N VAL A 128 -4.15 -13.50 5.38
CA VAL A 128 -2.92 -12.81 5.80
C VAL A 128 -1.71 -13.67 5.43
N GLY A 129 -0.62 -13.02 5.03
CA GLY A 129 0.67 -13.64 4.84
C GLY A 129 1.78 -12.90 5.58
N ALA A 130 2.78 -13.63 6.06
CA ALA A 130 4.02 -13.09 6.60
C ALA A 130 5.20 -13.63 5.78
N ASN A 131 5.77 -12.79 4.92
CA ASN A 131 6.94 -13.15 4.13
C ASN A 131 8.17 -13.08 5.03
N SER A 132 8.73 -14.24 5.38
CA SER A 132 9.93 -14.33 6.20
C SER A 132 11.17 -14.33 5.31
N ILE A 133 11.90 -13.23 5.34
CA ILE A 133 13.06 -12.99 4.48
C ILE A 133 14.35 -13.17 5.27
N TYR A 134 15.23 -14.03 4.76
CA TYR A 134 16.54 -14.26 5.31
C TYR A 134 17.51 -13.16 4.89
N GLY A 135 18.16 -12.50 5.84
CA GLY A 135 19.13 -11.43 5.63
C GLY A 135 20.57 -11.81 5.98
N GLY A 136 20.82 -13.01 6.50
CA GLY A 136 22.15 -13.48 6.92
C GLY A 136 22.39 -13.55 8.43
N GLY A 137 21.47 -13.04 9.24
CA GLY A 137 21.64 -12.93 10.68
C GLY A 137 21.12 -14.13 11.45
N ASN A 138 21.02 -13.98 12.78
CA ASN A 138 20.61 -15.06 13.68
C ASN A 138 19.95 -14.50 14.95
N ALA A 139 18.67 -14.82 15.14
CA ALA A 139 17.87 -14.45 16.30
C ALA A 139 18.20 -15.29 17.54
N HIS A 140 18.55 -16.57 17.35
CA HIS A 140 18.68 -17.49 18.48
C HIS A 140 19.79 -17.03 19.46
N PRO A 141 19.50 -16.99 20.78
CA PRO A 141 20.40 -16.35 21.75
C PRO A 141 21.69 -17.13 21.99
N THR A 142 21.62 -18.47 22.02
CA THR A 142 22.76 -19.33 22.35
C THR A 142 23.34 -20.04 21.12
N TYR A 143 22.50 -20.54 20.22
CA TYR A 143 22.91 -21.20 18.99
C TYR A 143 23.15 -20.21 17.85
N ASN A 144 24.37 -20.27 17.32
CA ASN A 144 24.78 -19.50 16.16
C ASN A 144 25.97 -20.19 15.50
N TRP A 145 25.68 -21.02 14.51
CA TRP A 145 26.71 -21.64 13.68
C TRP A 145 26.94 -20.83 12.41
N ALA A 146 28.07 -21.04 11.76
CA ALA A 146 28.43 -20.27 10.56
C ALA A 146 27.39 -20.45 9.44
N SER A 147 26.95 -21.69 9.20
CA SER A 147 26.05 -22.04 8.10
C SER A 147 24.58 -22.24 8.49
N SER A 148 24.30 -22.46 9.78
CA SER A 148 22.96 -22.74 10.30
C SER A 148 22.43 -21.52 11.04
N LYS A 149 21.40 -20.87 10.48
CA LYS A 149 20.88 -19.58 10.95
C LYS A 149 19.41 -19.69 11.36
N TYR A 150 19.13 -19.44 12.63
CA TYR A 150 17.78 -19.30 13.15
C TYR A 150 17.40 -17.83 13.05
N TYR A 151 17.03 -17.39 11.87
CA TYR A 151 17.07 -15.97 11.49
C TYR A 151 15.83 -15.20 11.93
N MET A 152 14.70 -15.87 12.12
CA MET A 152 13.51 -15.31 12.76
C MET A 152 13.01 -16.27 13.85
N MET A 153 12.57 -15.71 14.99
CA MET A 153 11.95 -16.46 16.07
C MET A 153 10.70 -15.73 16.53
N THR A 154 9.58 -16.45 16.56
CA THR A 154 8.26 -15.88 16.82
C THR A 154 7.44 -16.73 17.78
N ASP A 155 6.38 -16.15 18.33
CA ASP A 155 5.40 -16.83 19.16
C ASP A 155 4.02 -16.15 19.04
N ARG A 156 2.95 -16.85 19.45
CA ARG A 156 1.56 -16.35 19.49
C ARG A 156 1.07 -15.65 18.21
N TRP A 157 1.08 -16.35 17.10
CA TRP A 157 0.43 -15.91 15.86
C TRP A 157 -1.08 -15.98 15.99
N ASN A 158 -1.78 -14.85 16.07
CA ASN A 158 -3.21 -14.83 16.28
C ASN A 158 -3.91 -13.83 15.38
N ILE A 159 -5.11 -14.16 14.90
CA ILE A 159 -6.07 -13.19 14.39
C ILE A 159 -7.14 -12.96 15.45
N GLU A 160 -7.35 -11.69 15.79
CA GLU A 160 -8.42 -11.20 16.64
C GLU A 160 -9.44 -10.45 15.79
N VAL A 161 -10.72 -10.74 16.02
CA VAL A 161 -11.83 -9.97 15.45
C VAL A 161 -12.54 -9.23 16.57
N THR A 162 -12.93 -7.99 16.30
CA THR A 162 -13.78 -7.17 17.17
C THR A 162 -15.13 -6.99 16.51
N TYR A 163 -16.20 -7.23 17.26
CA TYR A 163 -17.57 -7.14 16.78
C TYR A 163 -18.55 -6.81 17.91
N ASP A 164 -19.77 -6.38 17.58
CA ASP A 164 -20.86 -6.17 18.55
C ASP A 164 -21.79 -7.39 18.59
N ASP A 165 -21.87 -8.07 19.73
CA ASP A 165 -22.71 -9.27 19.90
C ASP A 165 -24.16 -8.95 20.34
N GLY A 166 -24.53 -7.67 20.37
CA GLY A 166 -25.80 -7.15 20.86
C GLY A 166 -25.81 -6.86 22.36
N SER A 167 -24.72 -7.18 23.08
CA SER A 167 -24.47 -6.79 24.47
C SER A 167 -23.34 -5.76 24.63
N GLY A 168 -22.67 -5.41 23.53
CA GLY A 168 -21.56 -4.48 23.44
C GLY A 168 -20.41 -5.03 22.59
N GLU A 169 -19.34 -4.24 22.47
CA GLU A 169 -18.14 -4.62 21.73
C GLU A 169 -17.38 -5.75 22.43
N VAL A 170 -17.05 -6.80 21.67
CA VAL A 170 -16.25 -7.96 22.08
C VAL A 170 -15.09 -8.12 21.12
N SER A 171 -13.88 -8.29 21.65
CA SER A 171 -12.68 -8.65 20.88
C SER A 171 -12.20 -10.04 21.30
N GLU A 172 -12.05 -10.95 20.35
CA GLU A 172 -11.57 -12.30 20.64
C GLU A 172 -10.76 -12.94 19.50
N ASN A 173 -9.80 -13.77 19.89
CA ASN A 173 -8.96 -14.52 18.96
C ASN A 173 -9.72 -15.72 18.37
N ILE A 174 -9.53 -15.98 17.08
CA ILE A 174 -10.13 -17.11 16.34
C ILE A 174 -9.40 -18.41 16.68
N THR A 175 -9.54 -18.84 17.94
CA THR A 175 -8.85 -19.99 18.54
C THR A 175 -9.62 -21.30 18.39
N THR A 176 -10.91 -21.24 18.04
CA THR A 176 -11.77 -22.42 17.88
C THR A 176 -12.82 -22.19 16.78
N PRO A 177 -13.41 -23.26 16.21
CA PRO A 177 -14.39 -23.16 15.12
C PRO A 177 -15.74 -22.49 15.46
N ASP A 178 -15.99 -22.14 16.72
CA ASP A 178 -17.19 -21.42 17.16
C ASP A 178 -17.00 -19.90 17.23
N LYS A 179 -15.80 -19.41 16.95
CA LYS A 179 -15.47 -17.99 16.97
C LYS A 179 -15.93 -17.29 15.70
N LEU A 180 -16.38 -16.04 15.84
CA LEU A 180 -16.65 -15.20 14.68
C LEU A 180 -15.36 -15.04 13.87
N GLY A 181 -15.49 -14.99 12.54
CA GLY A 181 -14.35 -14.95 11.63
C GLY A 181 -13.76 -16.31 11.25
N TYR A 182 -14.22 -17.40 11.86
CA TYR A 182 -13.77 -18.74 11.47
C TYR A 182 -14.23 -19.11 10.06
N TYR A 183 -13.27 -19.38 9.16
CA TYR A 183 -13.55 -20.00 7.87
C TYR A 183 -13.28 -21.52 7.93
N PRO A 184 -14.24 -22.39 7.51
CA PRO A 184 -14.08 -23.83 7.62
C PRO A 184 -12.88 -24.38 6.85
N TRP A 185 -12.24 -25.43 7.36
CA TRP A 185 -11.07 -26.04 6.69
C TRP A 185 -11.43 -26.97 5.51
N GLY A 186 -12.72 -27.24 5.29
CA GLY A 186 -13.18 -28.09 4.19
C GLY A 186 -14.69 -28.32 4.21
N SER A 187 -15.22 -28.94 3.15
CA SER A 187 -16.65 -29.23 3.03
C SER A 187 -17.18 -30.23 4.07
N ASN A 188 -16.29 -31.04 4.66
CA ASN A 188 -16.62 -31.99 5.72
C ASN A 188 -16.41 -31.40 7.12
N ASP A 189 -16.06 -30.13 7.23
CA ASP A 189 -16.01 -29.43 8.50
C ASP A 189 -17.42 -29.39 9.11
N PRO A 190 -17.62 -29.84 10.36
CA PRO A 190 -18.92 -29.79 11.04
C PRO A 190 -19.54 -28.38 11.15
N LYS A 191 -18.73 -27.32 11.00
CA LYS A 191 -19.15 -25.92 11.04
C LYS A 191 -19.46 -25.34 9.66
N SER A 192 -19.05 -25.99 8.57
CA SER A 192 -19.33 -25.51 7.22
C SER A 192 -20.84 -25.39 6.98
N GLY A 193 -21.33 -24.16 6.79
CA GLY A 193 -22.76 -23.85 6.63
C GLY A 193 -23.59 -24.06 7.89
N ASN A 194 -22.95 -24.24 9.05
CA ASN A 194 -23.58 -24.53 10.33
C ASN A 194 -22.88 -23.74 11.46
N GLY A 195 -23.15 -22.44 11.49
CA GLY A 195 -22.53 -21.50 12.44
C GLY A 195 -21.19 -20.92 12.00
N ALA A 196 -20.76 -21.21 10.77
CA ALA A 196 -19.69 -20.54 10.03
C ALA A 196 -20.09 -20.47 8.54
N ALA A 197 -19.30 -19.77 7.71
CA ALA A 197 -19.47 -19.77 6.26
C ALA A 197 -19.60 -21.19 5.68
N THR A 198 -20.23 -21.31 4.52
CA THR A 198 -20.17 -22.56 3.76
C THR A 198 -18.82 -22.65 3.06
N TYR A 199 -18.08 -23.74 3.27
CA TYR A 199 -16.80 -23.94 2.62
C TYR A 199 -16.94 -23.90 1.10
N ALA A 200 -16.20 -23.00 0.45
CA ALA A 200 -16.23 -22.79 -0.99
C ALA A 200 -14.83 -22.88 -1.66
N GLY A 201 -13.82 -23.39 -0.96
CA GLY A 201 -12.44 -23.48 -1.46
C GLY A 201 -11.43 -22.76 -0.56
N GLY A 202 -10.15 -22.79 -0.94
CA GLY A 202 -9.07 -22.16 -0.19
C GLY A 202 -8.71 -22.87 1.12
N GLU A 203 -7.72 -22.31 1.83
CA GLU A 203 -7.20 -22.84 3.09
C GLU A 203 -7.88 -22.20 4.32
N GLY A 204 -8.93 -22.85 4.84
CA GLY A 204 -9.52 -22.47 6.14
C GLY A 204 -8.92 -23.20 7.33
N GLY A 205 -9.48 -22.98 8.52
CA GLY A 205 -9.03 -23.56 9.77
C GLY A 205 -8.87 -22.54 10.90
N VAL A 206 -8.20 -22.95 11.98
CA VAL A 206 -8.02 -22.08 13.17
C VAL A 206 -6.92 -21.07 12.92
N ALA A 207 -7.25 -19.77 12.89
CA ALA A 207 -6.35 -18.65 12.62
C ALA A 207 -5.54 -18.19 13.85
N SER A 208 -5.15 -19.15 14.69
CA SER A 208 -4.38 -18.95 15.91
C SER A 208 -3.38 -20.09 16.12
N TRP A 209 -2.12 -19.75 16.33
CA TRP A 209 -1.02 -20.69 16.56
C TRP A 209 0.01 -20.17 17.57
N HIS A 210 0.24 -20.95 18.61
CA HIS A 210 1.05 -20.59 19.78
C HIS A 210 2.36 -21.39 19.87
N CYS A 211 2.80 -21.98 18.76
CA CYS A 211 4.09 -22.63 18.65
C CYS A 211 4.41 -23.77 19.66
N ASN A 212 3.37 -24.34 20.26
CA ASN A 212 3.46 -25.20 21.46
C ASN A 212 3.64 -26.69 21.14
N TYR A 213 3.62 -27.09 19.86
CA TYR A 213 3.68 -28.49 19.45
C TYR A 213 4.75 -28.69 18.39
N TYR A 214 5.58 -29.72 18.58
CA TYR A 214 6.67 -30.00 17.65
C TYR A 214 6.15 -30.28 16.24
N GLY A 215 6.63 -29.48 15.31
CA GLY A 215 6.45 -29.73 13.89
C GLY A 215 7.34 -28.82 13.08
N TYR A 216 7.56 -29.19 11.84
CA TYR A 216 8.25 -28.34 10.88
C TYR A 216 7.79 -28.62 9.46
N THR A 217 7.88 -27.63 8.59
CA THR A 217 7.70 -27.76 7.14
C THR A 217 9.02 -27.51 6.43
N TRP A 218 9.25 -28.23 5.34
CA TRP A 218 10.28 -27.87 4.38
C TRP A 218 9.91 -26.59 3.63
N GLY A 219 10.91 -25.88 3.13
CA GLY A 219 10.77 -24.71 2.29
C GLY A 219 10.15 -25.03 0.91
N PRO A 220 9.64 -24.00 0.22
CA PRO A 220 8.89 -24.14 -1.02
C PRO A 220 9.70 -24.76 -2.17
N GLY A 221 11.04 -24.64 -2.15
CA GLY A 221 11.93 -25.29 -3.12
C GLY A 221 12.09 -26.81 -2.94
N TYR A 222 11.40 -27.42 -1.97
CA TYR A 222 11.48 -28.86 -1.71
C TYR A 222 10.70 -29.66 -2.74
N THR A 223 11.36 -30.61 -3.39
CA THR A 223 10.79 -31.42 -4.48
C THR A 223 10.28 -32.79 -4.04
N GLY A 224 10.31 -33.09 -2.74
CA GLY A 224 9.78 -34.34 -2.20
C GLY A 224 8.25 -34.32 -2.07
N SER A 225 7.67 -35.48 -1.79
CA SER A 225 6.20 -35.66 -1.74
C SER A 225 5.55 -35.31 -0.41
N PHE A 226 6.28 -34.67 0.51
CA PHE A 226 5.88 -34.44 1.90
C PHE A 226 6.01 -32.97 2.26
N ASP A 227 5.07 -32.47 3.07
CA ASP A 227 5.11 -31.08 3.55
C ASP A 227 6.20 -30.92 4.63
N GLY A 228 6.29 -31.87 5.55
CA GLY A 228 7.17 -31.73 6.70
C GLY A 228 6.93 -32.82 7.75
N TYR A 229 7.07 -32.53 9.03
CA TYR A 229 6.73 -33.47 10.10
C TYR A 229 5.75 -32.81 11.07
N MET A 230 4.54 -33.38 11.19
CA MET A 230 3.40 -32.77 11.89
C MET A 230 2.78 -33.68 12.96
N TYR A 231 3.44 -34.77 13.36
CA TYR A 231 2.86 -35.78 14.27
C TYR A 231 2.26 -35.20 15.54
N TYR A 232 2.95 -34.25 16.20
CA TYR A 232 2.46 -33.69 17.47
C TYR A 232 1.27 -32.76 17.25
N ILE A 233 1.20 -32.08 16.10
CA ILE A 233 0.07 -31.25 15.72
C ILE A 233 -1.16 -32.12 15.45
N HIS A 234 -0.99 -33.27 14.78
CA HIS A 234 -2.09 -34.22 14.58
C HIS A 234 -2.63 -34.80 15.89
N TYR A 235 -1.73 -35.13 16.81
CA TYR A 235 -2.06 -35.97 17.96
C TYR A 235 -2.34 -35.19 19.25
N PHE A 236 -1.60 -34.12 19.53
CA PHE A 236 -1.65 -33.42 20.82
C PHE A 236 -2.28 -32.04 20.77
N TRP A 237 -2.40 -31.41 19.59
CA TRP A 237 -3.01 -30.09 19.47
C TRP A 237 -4.53 -30.18 19.70
N PRO A 238 -5.10 -29.46 20.71
CA PRO A 238 -6.51 -29.58 21.06
C PRO A 238 -7.47 -29.21 19.94
N GLN A 239 -7.09 -28.25 19.10
CA GLN A 239 -7.87 -27.79 17.96
C GLN A 239 -7.64 -28.62 16.69
N GLY A 240 -6.71 -29.57 16.72
CA GLY A 240 -6.38 -30.45 15.61
C GLY A 240 -7.27 -31.69 15.52
N PRO A 241 -6.92 -32.66 14.65
CA PRO A 241 -7.65 -33.92 14.51
C PRO A 241 -7.72 -34.78 15.77
N GLN A 242 -6.76 -34.63 16.70
CA GLN A 242 -6.57 -35.49 17.87
C GLN A 242 -6.51 -36.99 17.51
N SER A 243 -5.77 -37.30 16.44
CA SER A 243 -5.72 -38.64 15.86
C SER A 243 -4.28 -39.15 15.78
N TYR A 244 -4.12 -40.48 15.64
CA TYR A 244 -2.83 -41.12 15.42
C TYR A 244 -2.62 -41.38 13.92
N PRO A 245 -2.04 -40.43 13.16
CA PRO A 245 -1.71 -40.68 11.77
C PRO A 245 -0.60 -41.72 11.66
N GLY A 246 -0.82 -42.78 10.87
CA GLY A 246 0.24 -43.67 10.41
C GLY A 246 1.06 -43.02 9.30
N TYR A 247 2.15 -43.66 8.87
CA TYR A 247 2.88 -43.25 7.66
C TYR A 247 1.99 -43.41 6.42
N PRO A 248 1.95 -42.44 5.48
CA PRO A 248 2.69 -41.17 5.46
C PRO A 248 1.94 -39.98 6.08
N GLY A 249 0.77 -40.17 6.69
CA GLY A 249 -0.13 -39.10 7.17
C GLY A 249 0.50 -38.05 8.08
N TYR A 250 1.45 -38.43 8.95
CA TYR A 250 2.12 -37.47 9.83
C TYR A 250 3.13 -36.55 9.13
N TYR A 251 3.37 -36.74 7.83
CA TYR A 251 4.18 -35.85 7.01
C TYR A 251 3.38 -34.71 6.34
N TYR A 252 2.05 -34.73 6.48
CA TYR A 252 1.16 -33.75 5.86
C TYR A 252 0.50 -32.86 6.91
N TYR A 253 0.17 -31.63 6.51
CA TYR A 253 -0.63 -30.74 7.36
C TYR A 253 -1.97 -31.40 7.74
N PRO A 254 -2.40 -31.33 9.01
CA PRO A 254 -3.78 -31.63 9.35
C PRO A 254 -4.70 -30.55 8.76
N ASN A 255 -5.89 -30.92 8.28
CA ASN A 255 -6.79 -29.98 7.61
C ASN A 255 -7.14 -28.76 8.50
N GLN A 256 -7.40 -28.98 9.78
CA GLN A 256 -7.72 -27.95 10.78
C GLN A 256 -6.60 -26.91 10.96
N PHE A 257 -5.36 -27.31 10.67
CA PHE A 257 -4.19 -26.45 10.73
C PHE A 257 -4.08 -25.76 9.37
N GLY A 258 -4.80 -24.65 9.20
CA GLY A 258 -4.90 -23.92 7.93
C GLY A 258 -3.65 -23.13 7.55
N PHE A 259 -2.65 -23.03 8.44
CA PHE A 259 -1.39 -22.37 8.14
C PHE A 259 -0.59 -23.13 7.08
N ARG A 260 0.04 -22.40 6.15
CA ARG A 260 0.93 -22.97 5.11
C ARG A 260 2.25 -22.23 5.08
N TRP A 261 3.32 -22.98 4.83
CA TRP A 261 4.61 -22.43 4.45
C TRP A 261 4.75 -22.54 2.94
N SER A 262 4.55 -21.41 2.27
CA SER A 262 4.35 -21.34 0.82
C SER A 262 5.40 -20.47 0.13
N GLU A 263 5.43 -20.56 -1.19
CA GLU A 263 6.20 -19.66 -2.04
C GLU A 263 5.72 -18.21 -1.88
N ILE A 264 6.66 -17.26 -1.92
CA ILE A 264 6.34 -15.82 -2.00
C ILE A 264 6.07 -15.45 -3.46
N ASP A 265 7.11 -15.66 -4.28
CA ASP A 265 7.20 -15.56 -5.73
C ASP A 265 8.48 -16.31 -6.18
N THR A 266 8.72 -16.38 -7.50
CA THR A 266 9.83 -17.14 -8.11
C THR A 266 11.21 -16.52 -7.88
N ASP A 267 11.29 -15.22 -7.57
CA ASP A 267 12.53 -14.46 -7.45
C ASP A 267 12.98 -14.34 -5.99
N THR A 268 12.02 -14.41 -5.06
CA THR A 268 12.23 -14.26 -3.62
C THR A 268 12.26 -15.61 -2.91
N SER A 269 11.73 -16.67 -3.50
CA SER A 269 11.78 -18.01 -2.89
C SER A 269 12.99 -18.80 -3.38
N PRO A 270 13.67 -19.60 -2.53
CA PRO A 270 14.72 -20.49 -3.00
C PRO A 270 14.19 -21.46 -4.05
N SER A 271 14.84 -21.47 -5.23
CA SER A 271 14.43 -22.30 -6.37
C SER A 271 14.69 -23.81 -6.16
N TYR A 272 15.49 -24.19 -5.17
CA TYR A 272 15.76 -25.59 -4.84
C TYR A 272 16.16 -25.79 -3.38
N GLY A 273 15.88 -26.99 -2.89
CA GLY A 273 16.32 -27.45 -1.57
C GLY A 273 15.24 -27.32 -0.52
N SER A 274 15.50 -27.86 0.67
CA SER A 274 14.48 -27.95 1.71
C SER A 274 14.30 -26.66 2.50
N TYR A 275 15.04 -25.57 2.24
CA TYR A 275 15.10 -24.36 3.07
C TYR A 275 14.33 -23.17 2.46
N PRO A 276 13.90 -22.18 3.26
CA PRO A 276 13.96 -22.14 4.73
C PRO A 276 13.01 -23.15 5.36
N TYR A 277 13.40 -23.76 6.49
CA TYR A 277 12.46 -24.56 7.28
C TYR A 277 11.66 -23.61 8.14
N HIS A 278 10.38 -23.89 8.28
CA HIS A 278 9.57 -23.30 9.33
C HIS A 278 9.28 -24.34 10.40
N TYR A 279 9.75 -24.11 11.62
CA TYR A 279 9.38 -24.90 12.77
C TYR A 279 8.12 -24.32 13.40
N TRP A 280 7.02 -25.08 13.33
CA TRP A 280 5.77 -24.76 14.02
C TRP A 280 5.87 -24.93 15.53
N GLY A 281 6.89 -25.62 16.02
CA GLY A 281 7.22 -25.65 17.44
C GLY A 281 8.63 -26.16 17.63
N PHE A 282 9.54 -25.24 17.93
CA PHE A 282 10.96 -25.52 18.06
C PHE A 282 11.33 -25.83 19.51
N TYR A 283 12.29 -26.73 19.69
CA TYR A 283 12.78 -27.10 21.01
C TYR A 283 13.50 -25.93 21.68
N TYR A 284 12.80 -25.24 22.57
CA TYR A 284 13.22 -24.00 23.18
C TYR A 284 12.78 -23.96 24.64
N ASN A 285 13.62 -24.48 25.54
CA ASN A 285 13.36 -24.49 26.98
C ASN A 285 14.33 -23.54 27.71
N ASN A 286 14.21 -23.46 29.04
CA ASN A 286 15.06 -22.63 29.91
C ASN A 286 16.58 -22.77 29.61
N TYR A 287 17.05 -24.00 29.37
CA TYR A 287 18.47 -24.27 29.15
C TYR A 287 18.97 -23.88 27.75
N HIS A 288 18.13 -24.04 26.72
CA HIS A 288 18.53 -23.86 25.32
C HIS A 288 18.18 -22.46 24.81
N GLY A 289 17.01 -21.95 25.19
CA GLY A 289 16.53 -20.64 24.80
C GLY A 289 17.00 -19.48 25.68
N GLY A 290 17.54 -19.77 26.87
CA GLY A 290 18.01 -18.75 27.80
C GLY A 290 16.94 -18.30 28.80
N GLN A 291 17.22 -17.24 29.56
CA GLN A 291 16.36 -16.73 30.64
C GLN A 291 16.21 -15.21 30.54
N GLY A 292 15.35 -14.63 31.39
CA GLY A 292 15.13 -13.19 31.41
C GLY A 292 14.47 -12.71 30.12
N VAL A 293 15.11 -11.76 29.42
CA VAL A 293 14.56 -11.15 28.19
C VAL A 293 14.36 -12.12 27.02
N TYR A 294 15.00 -13.30 27.06
CA TYR A 294 14.83 -14.34 26.04
C TYR A 294 13.72 -15.36 26.37
N LYS A 295 13.16 -15.32 27.58
CA LYS A 295 12.03 -16.19 27.93
C LYS A 295 10.81 -15.81 27.07
N PRO A 296 10.17 -16.76 26.35
CA PRO A 296 9.00 -16.46 25.53
C PRO A 296 7.87 -15.84 26.36
N PRO A 297 6.99 -15.02 25.76
CA PRO A 297 5.90 -14.35 26.48
C PRO A 297 4.96 -15.34 27.18
N GLU A 298 4.66 -16.48 26.57
CA GLU A 298 3.88 -17.55 27.21
C GLU A 298 4.69 -18.35 28.23
N GLY A 299 6.00 -18.18 28.27
CA GLY A 299 6.91 -19.00 29.07
C GLY A 299 7.21 -20.34 28.42
N TYR A 300 7.44 -21.37 29.24
CA TYR A 300 7.77 -22.72 28.76
C TYR A 300 6.57 -23.65 28.91
N ASN A 301 5.45 -23.27 28.28
CA ASN A 301 4.15 -23.90 28.47
C ASN A 301 3.76 -24.90 27.38
N GLY A 302 4.49 -24.97 26.27
CA GLY A 302 4.17 -25.93 25.22
C GLY A 302 4.48 -27.36 25.62
N TYR A 303 4.25 -28.30 24.72
CA TYR A 303 4.13 -29.72 25.06
C TYR A 303 5.36 -30.24 25.82
N GLY A 304 5.13 -30.67 27.07
CA GLY A 304 6.17 -31.15 28.00
C GLY A 304 7.14 -30.07 28.51
N GLY A 305 6.88 -28.79 28.26
CA GLY A 305 7.76 -27.66 28.54
C GLY A 305 8.91 -27.50 27.55
N TYR A 306 8.87 -28.21 26.42
CA TYR A 306 10.01 -28.33 25.50
C TYR A 306 9.89 -27.49 24.23
N TYR A 307 8.71 -27.30 23.68
CA TYR A 307 8.48 -26.61 22.40
C TYR A 307 7.67 -25.35 22.64
N ASN A 308 8.24 -24.17 22.43
CA ASN A 308 7.63 -22.93 22.95
C ASN A 308 7.76 -21.71 22.01
N VAL A 309 8.32 -21.90 20.82
CA VAL A 309 8.55 -20.81 19.85
C VAL A 309 8.52 -21.39 18.44
N CYS A 310 8.08 -20.59 17.47
CA CYS A 310 8.24 -20.87 16.06
C CYS A 310 9.59 -20.33 15.59
N VAL A 311 10.19 -20.99 14.61
CA VAL A 311 11.53 -20.60 14.12
C VAL A 311 11.64 -20.78 12.63
N ASP A 312 12.11 -19.73 11.98
CA ASP A 312 12.55 -19.81 10.59
C ASP A 312 14.04 -20.09 10.55
N TYR A 313 14.39 -21.15 9.82
CA TYR A 313 15.73 -21.69 9.79
C TYR A 313 16.27 -21.73 8.37
N ALA A 314 17.36 -20.99 8.16
CA ALA A 314 18.09 -20.95 6.91
C ALA A 314 19.40 -21.74 7.03
N TYR A 315 19.80 -22.35 5.91
CA TYR A 315 21.11 -22.94 5.77
C TYR A 315 21.87 -22.24 4.63
N SER A 316 22.93 -21.52 4.97
CA SER A 316 23.58 -20.55 4.07
C SER A 316 24.23 -21.15 2.82
N TYR A 317 24.31 -22.49 2.70
CA TYR A 317 24.76 -23.15 1.47
C TYR A 317 23.63 -23.35 0.45
N TYR A 318 22.37 -23.24 0.87
CA TYR A 318 21.19 -23.41 0.03
C TYR A 318 20.26 -22.20 0.06
N MET A 319 20.66 -21.12 0.74
CA MET A 319 19.91 -19.88 0.80
C MET A 319 20.83 -18.67 0.71
N SER A 320 20.40 -17.70 -0.08
CA SER A 320 21.01 -16.39 -0.25
C SER A 320 20.26 -15.32 0.55
N PRO A 321 20.93 -14.27 1.05
CA PRO A 321 20.24 -13.12 1.61
C PRO A 321 19.28 -12.49 0.59
N GLY A 322 18.06 -12.18 1.01
CA GLY A 322 16.96 -11.74 0.17
C GLY A 322 15.94 -12.85 -0.13
N GLU A 323 16.34 -14.12 0.00
CA GLU A 323 15.43 -15.24 -0.20
C GLU A 323 14.60 -15.55 1.06
N GLY A 324 13.44 -16.18 0.88
CA GLY A 324 12.50 -16.46 1.97
C GLY A 324 11.36 -17.38 1.60
N ALA A 325 10.34 -17.41 2.46
CA ALA A 325 9.08 -18.08 2.22
C ALA A 325 7.95 -17.38 3.00
N ARG A 326 6.70 -17.60 2.59
CA ARG A 326 5.52 -16.98 3.19
C ARG A 326 4.88 -17.93 4.18
N MET A 327 4.68 -17.47 5.41
CA MET A 327 3.69 -18.07 6.28
C MET A 327 2.32 -17.52 5.90
N THR A 328 1.55 -18.34 5.20
CA THR A 328 0.16 -18.06 4.84
C THR A 328 -0.75 -18.50 5.98
N PHE A 329 -1.60 -17.59 6.45
CA PHE A 329 -2.59 -17.86 7.48
C PHE A 329 -3.80 -18.59 6.88
N PRO A 330 -4.61 -19.26 7.71
CA PRO A 330 -5.96 -19.65 7.31
C PRO A 330 -6.77 -18.41 6.90
N ILE A 331 -7.69 -18.60 5.95
CA ILE A 331 -8.69 -17.58 5.58
C ILE A 331 -9.55 -17.23 6.80
N VAL A 332 -9.93 -15.97 6.89
CA VAL A 332 -10.83 -15.40 7.89
C VAL A 332 -12.09 -14.91 7.17
N ASP A 333 -13.24 -15.30 7.69
CA ASP A 333 -14.55 -14.85 7.21
C ASP A 333 -14.87 -13.46 7.78
N ILE A 334 -14.85 -12.44 6.95
CA ILE A 334 -15.13 -11.05 7.35
C ILE A 334 -16.47 -10.54 6.79
N SER A 335 -17.33 -11.46 6.34
CA SER A 335 -18.62 -11.12 5.72
C SER A 335 -19.67 -10.60 6.72
N ASP A 336 -19.48 -10.85 8.01
CA ASP A 336 -20.40 -10.38 9.05
C ASP A 336 -20.22 -8.87 9.29
N SER A 337 -21.26 -8.10 8.98
CA SER A 337 -21.26 -6.63 9.11
C SER A 337 -21.11 -6.12 10.55
N SER A 338 -21.24 -6.98 11.57
CA SER A 338 -20.97 -6.63 12.96
C SER A 338 -19.47 -6.51 13.27
N ILE A 339 -18.60 -7.03 12.41
CA ILE A 339 -17.14 -6.95 12.57
C ILE A 339 -16.69 -5.51 12.29
N THR A 340 -16.05 -4.90 13.28
CA THR A 340 -15.56 -3.52 13.23
C THR A 340 -14.04 -3.41 13.21
N SER A 341 -13.32 -4.45 13.62
CA SER A 341 -11.85 -4.49 13.56
C SER A 341 -11.32 -5.90 13.38
N VAL A 342 -10.20 -6.02 12.65
CA VAL A 342 -9.43 -7.25 12.52
C VAL A 342 -7.96 -6.91 12.81
N LYS A 343 -7.33 -7.65 13.72
CA LYS A 343 -5.91 -7.45 14.08
C LYS A 343 -5.17 -8.77 14.09
N MET A 344 -3.95 -8.76 13.55
CA MET A 344 -3.02 -9.87 13.69
C MET A 344 -2.00 -9.56 14.77
N TYR A 345 -1.79 -10.51 15.68
CA TYR A 345 -0.80 -10.44 16.73
C TYR A 345 0.32 -11.44 16.50
N VAL A 346 1.54 -11.00 16.78
CA VAL A 346 2.74 -11.84 16.80
C VAL A 346 3.74 -11.33 17.81
N ASP A 347 4.38 -12.23 18.52
CA ASP A 347 5.60 -11.90 19.26
C ASP A 347 6.82 -12.19 18.41
N VAL A 348 7.75 -11.24 18.38
CA VAL A 348 9.03 -11.39 17.68
C VAL A 348 10.16 -11.22 18.69
N LEU A 349 11.12 -12.14 18.66
CA LEU A 349 12.33 -12.00 19.45
C LEU A 349 13.34 -11.10 18.71
N HIS A 350 13.54 -9.89 19.23
CA HIS A 350 14.62 -9.02 18.77
C HIS A 350 15.91 -9.41 19.47
N ASN A 351 16.94 -9.67 18.68
CA ASN A 351 18.24 -10.01 19.23
C ASN A 351 19.35 -9.59 18.27
N ARG A 352 20.45 -9.08 18.83
CA ARG A 352 21.64 -8.56 18.15
C ARG A 352 21.39 -7.28 17.36
N ALA A 353 22.28 -6.30 17.58
CA ALA A 353 22.32 -5.03 16.87
C ALA A 353 23.21 -5.13 15.63
N ASP A 354 22.82 -5.98 14.68
CA ASP A 354 23.52 -6.18 13.40
C ASP A 354 22.67 -5.68 12.22
N ASN A 355 23.28 -5.32 11.10
CA ASN A 355 22.54 -4.71 9.98
C ASN A 355 22.00 -5.75 8.99
N TYR A 356 21.84 -7.00 9.41
CA TYR A 356 21.24 -8.05 8.58
C TYR A 356 19.73 -7.83 8.47
N GLN A 357 19.23 -7.82 7.24
CA GLN A 357 17.84 -7.50 6.88
C GLN A 357 16.87 -8.67 7.11
N ASP A 358 17.11 -9.51 8.13
CA ASP A 358 16.19 -10.58 8.50
C ASP A 358 14.88 -9.95 8.98
N ARG A 359 13.77 -10.26 8.31
CA ARG A 359 12.51 -9.56 8.52
C ARG A 359 11.28 -10.37 8.17
N LEU A 360 10.14 -9.88 8.66
CA LEU A 360 8.80 -10.29 8.25
C LEU A 360 8.16 -9.13 7.49
N ASP A 361 7.84 -9.33 6.21
CA ASP A 361 7.04 -8.40 5.42
C ASP A 361 5.60 -8.91 5.39
N PHE A 362 4.67 -8.19 6.01
CA PHE A 362 3.26 -8.58 6.02
C PHE A 362 2.58 -8.22 4.70
N VAL A 363 1.69 -9.11 4.29
CA VAL A 363 0.86 -9.00 3.09
C VAL A 363 -0.55 -9.51 3.41
N ALA A 364 -1.53 -9.06 2.66
CA ALA A 364 -2.88 -9.61 2.74
C ALA A 364 -3.54 -9.64 1.35
N ARG A 365 -4.59 -10.44 1.25
CA ARG A 365 -5.48 -10.50 0.09
C ARG A 365 -6.92 -10.66 0.53
N VAL A 366 -7.85 -10.08 -0.22
CA VAL A 366 -9.27 -10.01 0.12
C VAL A 366 -10.10 -10.28 -1.13
N GLY A 367 -11.25 -10.92 -0.96
CA GLY A 367 -12.17 -11.17 -2.06
C GLY A 367 -13.44 -11.88 -1.62
N ASN A 368 -14.39 -12.02 -2.54
CA ASN A 368 -15.67 -12.68 -2.29
C ASN A 368 -15.65 -14.19 -2.58
N ASP A 369 -14.60 -14.68 -3.26
CA ASP A 369 -14.38 -16.09 -3.52
C ASP A 369 -13.16 -16.59 -2.73
N PRO A 370 -13.34 -17.40 -1.67
CA PRO A 370 -12.23 -17.89 -0.86
C PRO A 370 -11.33 -18.87 -1.62
N GLY A 371 -11.77 -19.41 -2.76
CA GLY A 371 -10.94 -20.19 -3.68
C GLY A 371 -10.06 -19.32 -4.60
N SER A 372 -10.32 -18.01 -4.70
CA SER A 372 -9.64 -17.10 -5.63
C SER A 372 -9.58 -15.66 -5.11
N LEU A 373 -8.83 -15.45 -4.01
CA LEU A 373 -8.67 -14.14 -3.37
C LEU A 373 -7.72 -13.17 -4.09
N GLY A 374 -7.18 -13.56 -5.25
CA GLY A 374 -6.18 -12.77 -5.97
C GLY A 374 -4.79 -12.79 -5.32
N ASP A 375 -4.00 -11.77 -5.67
CA ASP A 375 -2.60 -11.63 -5.28
C ASP A 375 -2.45 -11.00 -3.88
N TYR A 376 -1.35 -11.34 -3.22
CA TYR A 376 -0.99 -10.74 -1.95
C TYR A 376 -0.45 -9.32 -2.17
N LEU A 377 -1.07 -8.35 -1.50
CA LEU A 377 -0.68 -6.95 -1.54
C LEU A 377 -0.10 -6.52 -0.19
N ARG A 378 0.82 -5.56 -0.23
CA ARG A 378 1.29 -4.86 0.97
C ARG A 378 0.43 -3.64 1.28
N ASP A 379 -0.17 -3.04 0.27
CA ASP A 379 -1.03 -1.87 0.45
C ASP A 379 -2.30 -2.30 1.19
N SER A 380 -2.48 -1.75 2.39
CA SER A 380 -3.65 -1.99 3.24
C SER A 380 -4.70 -0.91 3.13
N GLY A 381 -4.49 0.12 2.31
CA GLY A 381 -5.52 1.09 2.00
C GLY A 381 -5.03 2.23 1.11
N THR A 382 -5.97 2.79 0.36
CA THR A 382 -5.79 3.99 -0.47
C THR A 382 -6.51 5.16 0.22
N ALA A 383 -5.82 6.29 0.38
CA ALA A 383 -6.46 7.49 0.93
C ALA A 383 -7.50 8.02 -0.06
N SER A 384 -8.68 8.43 0.41
CA SER A 384 -9.69 9.12 -0.40
C SER A 384 -9.90 10.55 0.09
N PHE A 385 -9.94 11.50 -0.84
CA PHE A 385 -10.23 12.91 -0.58
C PHE A 385 -11.31 13.39 -1.55
N GLU A 386 -12.51 13.58 -1.04
CA GLU A 386 -13.70 13.88 -1.83
C GLU A 386 -14.33 15.21 -1.39
N ASN A 387 -14.93 15.93 -2.33
CA ASN A 387 -15.76 17.12 -2.09
C ASN A 387 -15.01 18.23 -1.30
N GLY A 388 -13.79 18.53 -1.72
CA GLY A 388 -12.87 19.44 -1.03
C GLY A 388 -12.88 20.86 -1.54
N GLN A 389 -12.55 21.82 -0.67
CA GLN A 389 -12.24 23.20 -1.04
C GLN A 389 -10.92 23.64 -0.39
N ILE A 390 -9.98 24.12 -1.19
CA ILE A 390 -8.67 24.60 -0.73
C ILE A 390 -8.49 26.05 -1.19
N THR A 391 -8.20 26.96 -0.27
CA THR A 391 -8.06 28.40 -0.56
C THR A 391 -6.85 28.99 0.17
N GLY A 392 -6.01 29.73 -0.55
CA GLY A 392 -4.90 30.50 0.05
C GLY A 392 -3.71 29.65 0.50
N ALA A 393 -3.47 28.50 -0.15
CA ALA A 393 -2.30 27.67 0.09
C ALA A 393 -1.14 28.00 -0.86
N ASP A 394 0.09 27.64 -0.51
CA ASP A 394 1.20 27.67 -1.48
C ASP A 394 1.05 26.49 -2.45
N THR A 395 0.85 25.29 -1.90
CA THR A 395 0.51 24.08 -2.66
C THR A 395 -0.86 23.59 -2.23
N GLY A 396 -1.76 23.37 -3.18
CA GLY A 396 -3.09 22.83 -2.90
C GLY A 396 -3.01 21.41 -2.35
N ILE A 397 -2.55 20.48 -3.19
CA ILE A 397 -2.36 19.06 -2.84
C ILE A 397 -0.90 18.69 -3.16
N ALA A 398 -0.14 18.28 -2.15
CA ALA A 398 1.14 17.60 -2.34
C ALA A 398 0.91 16.08 -2.23
N ILE A 399 1.45 15.31 -3.17
CA ILE A 399 1.38 13.84 -3.13
C ILE A 399 2.73 13.21 -3.46
N GLY A 400 3.12 12.22 -2.66
CA GLY A 400 4.49 11.77 -2.72
C GLY A 400 5.05 10.81 -1.69
N GLY A 401 6.38 10.88 -1.53
CA GLY A 401 7.15 10.02 -0.62
C GLY A 401 7.66 8.75 -1.28
N ASN A 402 7.77 7.67 -0.49
CA ASN A 402 8.31 6.39 -0.98
C ASN A 402 7.39 5.72 -2.02
N PHE A 403 6.08 5.74 -1.77
CA PHE A 403 5.03 5.24 -2.66
C PHE A 403 3.67 5.72 -2.16
N ALA A 404 3.12 6.81 -2.72
CA ALA A 404 1.78 7.30 -2.36
C ALA A 404 0.69 6.71 -3.26
N SER A 405 -0.43 6.36 -2.65
CA SER A 405 -1.67 5.98 -3.34
C SER A 405 -2.84 6.77 -2.78
N ALA A 406 -3.60 7.39 -3.68
CA ALA A 406 -4.79 8.15 -3.32
C ALA A 406 -5.84 8.14 -4.45
N ASN A 407 -7.10 8.29 -4.06
CA ASN A 407 -8.19 8.72 -4.92
C ASN A 407 -8.62 10.13 -4.51
N ILE A 408 -8.77 11.04 -5.48
CA ILE A 408 -9.15 12.43 -5.23
C ILE A 408 -10.31 12.79 -6.15
N ASP A 409 -11.45 13.23 -5.61
CA ASP A 409 -12.63 13.53 -6.42
C ASP A 409 -13.32 14.83 -6.01
N GLY A 410 -13.60 15.71 -6.96
CA GLY A 410 -14.37 16.93 -6.69
C GLY A 410 -13.68 17.87 -5.70
N VAL A 411 -12.43 18.22 -5.97
CA VAL A 411 -11.68 19.18 -5.15
C VAL A 411 -11.45 20.46 -5.93
N ASP A 412 -11.93 21.57 -5.35
CA ASP A 412 -11.71 22.92 -5.86
C ASP A 412 -10.53 23.57 -5.15
N ILE A 413 -9.53 24.05 -5.91
CA ILE A 413 -8.35 24.72 -5.39
C ILE A 413 -8.33 26.15 -5.95
N THR A 414 -8.37 27.15 -5.08
CA THR A 414 -8.43 28.57 -5.48
C THR A 414 -7.24 29.34 -4.96
N SER A 415 -6.60 30.05 -5.89
CA SER A 415 -5.44 30.90 -5.68
C SER A 415 -4.30 30.20 -4.91
N PRO A 416 -3.83 29.01 -5.34
CA PRO A 416 -2.56 28.51 -4.83
C PRO A 416 -1.43 29.46 -5.20
N THR A 417 -0.36 29.56 -4.40
CA THR A 417 0.77 30.44 -4.72
C THR A 417 1.74 29.81 -5.72
N ASP A 418 1.96 28.48 -5.64
CA ASP A 418 2.85 27.71 -6.52
C ASP A 418 2.06 26.72 -7.38
N ALA A 419 1.57 25.62 -6.81
CA ALA A 419 0.90 24.57 -7.57
C ALA A 419 -0.47 24.19 -6.99
N GLY A 420 -1.44 23.93 -7.86
CA GLY A 420 -2.68 23.24 -7.48
C GLY A 420 -2.39 21.84 -6.97
N VAL A 421 -1.71 21.04 -7.78
CA VAL A 421 -1.24 19.69 -7.42
C VAL A 421 0.27 19.58 -7.65
N GLU A 422 1.02 19.16 -6.63
CA GLU A 422 2.46 18.91 -6.73
C GLU A 422 2.78 17.42 -6.51
N ILE A 423 3.52 16.83 -7.45
CA ILE A 423 3.97 15.43 -7.37
C ILE A 423 5.44 15.39 -6.93
N THR A 424 5.73 14.72 -5.80
CA THR A 424 7.07 14.57 -5.25
C THR A 424 7.38 13.11 -4.87
N GLY A 425 8.39 12.45 -5.43
CA GLY A 425 8.63 11.02 -5.14
C GLY A 425 7.75 10.07 -5.97
N VAL A 426 7.42 8.88 -5.45
CA VAL A 426 6.74 7.83 -6.24
C VAL A 426 5.24 7.84 -5.97
N VAL A 427 4.43 7.90 -7.02
CA VAL A 427 2.96 7.98 -6.94
C VAL A 427 2.29 6.93 -7.82
N ALA A 428 1.21 6.34 -7.32
CA ALA A 428 0.22 5.56 -8.06
C ALA A 428 -1.18 5.96 -7.57
N ALA A 429 -1.75 7.00 -8.18
CA ALA A 429 -2.97 7.66 -7.72
C ALA A 429 -3.95 7.97 -8.87
N SER A 430 -5.16 8.39 -8.52
CA SER A 430 -6.14 8.91 -9.47
C SER A 430 -6.79 10.18 -8.94
N ALA A 431 -7.13 11.10 -9.84
CA ALA A 431 -7.95 12.24 -9.55
C ALA A 431 -9.03 12.46 -10.62
N ASN A 432 -10.21 12.85 -10.17
CA ASN A 432 -11.34 13.20 -11.02
C ASN A 432 -11.92 14.55 -10.58
N ASN A 433 -12.38 15.36 -11.54
CA ASN A 433 -13.09 16.61 -11.26
C ASN A 433 -12.28 17.53 -10.32
N ILE A 434 -11.01 17.76 -10.65
CA ILE A 434 -10.13 18.68 -9.92
C ILE A 434 -10.14 20.03 -10.63
N ALA A 435 -10.53 21.08 -9.92
CA ALA A 435 -10.48 22.45 -10.42
C ALA A 435 -9.33 23.22 -9.75
N VAL A 436 -8.56 23.96 -10.55
CA VAL A 436 -7.51 24.86 -10.04
C VAL A 436 -7.66 26.23 -10.70
N ASP A 437 -8.01 27.24 -9.92
CA ASP A 437 -8.10 28.64 -10.36
C ASP A 437 -6.90 29.43 -9.80
N GLY A 438 -5.97 29.81 -10.69
CA GLY A 438 -4.74 30.53 -10.36
C GLY A 438 -3.53 29.64 -10.08
N GLY A 439 -2.51 30.23 -9.43
CA GLY A 439 -1.20 29.61 -9.16
C GLY A 439 -0.22 29.67 -10.31
N ASP A 440 1.03 29.27 -10.06
CA ASP A 440 2.03 29.14 -11.11
C ASP A 440 1.75 27.92 -11.99
N TYR A 441 1.31 26.83 -11.37
CA TYR A 441 0.97 25.58 -12.03
C TYR A 441 -0.38 25.02 -11.58
N GLY A 442 -1.17 24.47 -12.51
CA GLY A 442 -2.31 23.63 -12.17
C GLY A 442 -1.83 22.30 -11.59
N MET A 443 -0.85 21.70 -12.28
CA MET A 443 -0.09 20.54 -11.83
C MET A 443 1.41 20.73 -12.08
N LEU A 444 2.23 20.41 -11.08
CA LEU A 444 3.69 20.37 -11.16
C LEU A 444 4.22 18.96 -10.86
N VAL A 445 4.86 18.33 -11.84
CA VAL A 445 5.68 17.13 -11.59
C VAL A 445 7.11 17.58 -11.35
N SER A 446 7.54 17.50 -10.08
CA SER A 446 8.88 17.88 -9.68
C SER A 446 9.97 16.93 -10.21
N SER A 447 11.25 17.30 -10.05
CA SER A 447 12.38 16.46 -10.45
C SER A 447 12.51 15.17 -9.65
N SER A 448 11.95 15.11 -8.43
CA SER A 448 11.86 13.89 -7.63
C SER A 448 10.61 13.07 -7.94
N GLY A 449 9.62 13.65 -8.64
CA GLY A 449 8.38 12.98 -9.06
C GLY A 449 8.61 11.79 -10.00
N SER A 450 7.84 10.73 -9.82
CA SER A 450 7.85 9.51 -10.64
C SER A 450 6.60 8.67 -10.40
N GLY A 451 6.37 7.68 -11.26
CA GLY A 451 5.17 6.85 -11.21
C GLY A 451 4.11 7.37 -12.17
N GLN A 452 2.84 7.27 -11.74
CA GLN A 452 1.69 7.64 -12.57
C GLN A 452 0.54 8.20 -11.73
N MET A 453 -0.21 9.12 -12.33
CA MET A 453 -1.47 9.59 -11.78
C MET A 453 -2.45 9.92 -12.90
N ASP A 454 -3.58 9.21 -12.93
CA ASP A 454 -4.65 9.50 -13.89
C ASP A 454 -5.41 10.74 -13.39
N MET A 455 -5.52 11.80 -14.20
CA MET A 455 -6.27 13.01 -13.88
C MET A 455 -7.33 13.27 -14.94
N THR A 456 -8.59 12.99 -14.59
CA THR A 456 -9.72 13.10 -15.51
C THR A 456 -10.65 14.24 -15.12
N ASN A 457 -11.30 14.83 -16.12
CA ASN A 457 -12.19 15.99 -15.93
C ASN A 457 -11.53 17.12 -15.13
N ILE A 458 -10.25 17.42 -15.38
CA ILE A 458 -9.59 18.58 -14.77
C ILE A 458 -10.20 19.89 -15.30
N ASP A 459 -10.16 20.95 -14.50
CA ASP A 459 -10.47 22.31 -14.93
C ASP A 459 -9.42 23.28 -14.37
N PHE A 460 -8.36 23.52 -15.13
CA PHE A 460 -7.28 24.42 -14.74
C PHE A 460 -7.44 25.76 -15.46
N ASP A 461 -7.63 26.83 -14.70
CA ASP A 461 -7.84 28.18 -15.23
C ASP A 461 -6.86 29.18 -14.62
N GLY A 462 -6.26 30.03 -15.47
CA GLY A 462 -5.56 31.23 -15.01
C GLY A 462 -4.17 31.02 -14.39
N GLN A 463 -3.43 29.97 -14.76
CA GLN A 463 -2.06 29.73 -14.26
C GLN A 463 -1.04 30.76 -14.77
N ASN A 464 -0.05 31.14 -13.94
CA ASN A 464 0.99 32.12 -14.31
C ASN A 464 2.05 31.54 -15.25
N ASN A 465 2.44 30.27 -15.07
CA ASN A 465 3.55 29.65 -15.80
C ASN A 465 3.09 28.54 -16.74
N ALA A 466 2.33 27.55 -16.24
CA ALA A 466 1.74 26.54 -17.11
C ALA A 466 0.52 25.88 -16.47
N GLY A 467 -0.41 25.36 -17.27
CA GLY A 467 -1.46 24.48 -16.76
C GLY A 467 -0.87 23.24 -16.12
N ILE A 468 -0.04 22.51 -16.87
CA ILE A 468 0.72 21.35 -16.37
C ILE A 468 2.19 21.50 -16.74
N TYR A 469 3.07 21.30 -15.77
CA TYR A 469 4.51 21.23 -16.01
C TYR A 469 5.11 19.87 -15.61
N TYR A 470 5.60 19.14 -16.61
CA TYR A 470 6.40 17.93 -16.45
C TYR A 470 7.89 18.27 -16.41
N VAL A 471 8.52 18.34 -15.24
CA VAL A 471 9.99 18.51 -15.19
C VAL A 471 10.71 17.30 -15.80
N LYS A 472 10.10 16.10 -15.72
CA LYS A 472 10.57 14.81 -16.20
C LYS A 472 9.40 13.89 -16.55
N ASP A 473 9.70 12.70 -17.10
CA ASP A 473 8.70 11.70 -17.43
C ASP A 473 7.79 11.33 -16.26
N PHE A 474 6.48 11.35 -16.50
CA PHE A 474 5.43 10.94 -15.57
C PHE A 474 4.28 10.31 -16.35
N GLY A 475 3.69 9.25 -15.81
CA GLY A 475 2.60 8.53 -16.45
C GLY A 475 1.22 8.98 -15.99
N GLY A 476 0.20 8.53 -16.71
CA GLY A 476 -1.21 8.73 -16.36
C GLY A 476 -2.03 9.22 -17.54
N GLU A 477 -3.33 8.94 -17.50
CA GLU A 477 -4.32 9.51 -18.40
C GLU A 477 -4.65 10.96 -17.99
N LEU A 478 -4.89 11.83 -18.98
CA LEU A 478 -5.27 13.22 -18.76
C LEU A 478 -6.51 13.57 -19.58
N SER A 479 -7.53 14.14 -18.95
CA SER A 479 -8.68 14.73 -19.64
C SER A 479 -9.23 15.93 -18.90
N GLY A 480 -9.87 16.85 -19.62
CA GLY A 480 -10.45 18.07 -19.07
C GLY A 480 -10.03 19.32 -19.83
N THR A 481 -10.06 20.46 -19.15
CA THR A 481 -9.77 21.79 -19.70
C THR A 481 -8.58 22.45 -19.03
N ILE A 482 -7.74 23.10 -19.85
CA ILE A 482 -6.71 24.02 -19.41
C ILE A 482 -6.92 25.32 -20.18
N ALA A 483 -7.27 26.40 -19.48
CA ALA A 483 -7.65 27.67 -20.06
C ALA A 483 -6.92 28.85 -19.41
N ASN A 484 -6.78 29.93 -20.18
CA ASN A 484 -6.27 31.22 -19.74
C ASN A 484 -4.91 31.20 -19.02
N SER A 485 -4.10 30.15 -19.19
CA SER A 485 -2.71 30.12 -18.70
C SER A 485 -1.90 31.23 -19.37
N ALA A 486 -1.17 32.02 -18.57
CA ALA A 486 -0.25 33.05 -19.03
C ALA A 486 1.03 32.46 -19.66
N GLY A 487 1.26 31.16 -19.50
CA GLY A 487 2.26 30.40 -20.25
C GLY A 487 1.65 29.23 -21.01
N ALA A 488 2.26 28.04 -20.90
CA ALA A 488 1.82 26.89 -21.68
C ALA A 488 0.58 26.21 -21.08
N ALA A 489 -0.22 25.52 -21.89
CA ALA A 489 -1.18 24.56 -21.34
C ALA A 489 -0.44 23.32 -20.84
N TYR A 490 0.43 22.77 -21.70
CA TYR A 490 1.35 21.68 -21.35
C TYR A 490 2.80 22.12 -21.53
N GLN A 491 3.59 21.98 -20.49
CA GLN A 491 5.02 22.22 -20.51
C GLN A 491 5.79 20.94 -20.23
N TYR A 492 6.73 20.60 -21.11
CA TYR A 492 7.63 19.45 -20.99
C TYR A 492 9.06 19.94 -20.79
N GLY A 493 9.65 19.61 -19.65
CA GLY A 493 11.00 19.99 -19.25
C GLY A 493 12.08 19.17 -19.95
N SER A 494 13.34 19.54 -19.78
CA SER A 494 14.46 18.89 -20.48
C SER A 494 14.72 17.43 -20.10
N GLN A 495 14.10 16.93 -19.02
CA GLN A 495 14.21 15.52 -18.60
C GLN A 495 13.01 14.67 -19.05
N THR A 496 12.11 15.20 -19.88
CA THR A 496 11.04 14.41 -20.50
C THR A 496 11.57 13.77 -21.79
N VAL A 497 11.79 12.47 -21.75
CA VAL A 497 12.41 11.71 -22.84
C VAL A 497 11.48 10.64 -23.41
N LYS A 498 10.38 10.32 -22.73
CA LYS A 498 9.34 9.43 -23.25
C LYS A 498 8.47 10.15 -24.27
N ASP A 499 8.06 9.40 -25.28
CA ASP A 499 7.11 9.87 -26.28
C ASP A 499 5.74 10.12 -25.65
N VAL A 500 5.05 11.12 -26.18
CA VAL A 500 3.73 11.56 -25.72
C VAL A 500 2.75 11.42 -26.89
N THR A 501 1.56 10.91 -26.58
CA THR A 501 0.44 10.87 -27.54
C THR A 501 -0.74 11.65 -26.98
N MET A 502 -1.31 12.54 -27.80
CA MET A 502 -2.51 13.32 -27.49
C MET A 502 -3.53 13.10 -28.60
N ASP A 503 -4.77 12.77 -28.24
CA ASP A 503 -5.84 12.53 -29.21
C ASP A 503 -7.10 13.31 -28.83
N GLY A 504 -7.68 14.03 -29.80
CA GLY A 504 -8.93 14.78 -29.58
C GLY A 504 -8.85 15.96 -28.60
N VAL A 505 -7.66 16.46 -28.29
CA VAL A 505 -7.48 17.50 -27.26
C VAL A 505 -7.85 18.88 -27.82
N THR A 506 -8.51 19.70 -27.00
CA THR A 506 -8.75 21.12 -27.31
C THR A 506 -7.94 22.01 -26.37
N VAL A 507 -6.99 22.77 -26.93
CA VAL A 507 -6.12 23.69 -26.19
C VAL A 507 -6.31 25.10 -26.74
N SER A 508 -6.97 25.97 -25.98
CA SER A 508 -7.32 27.31 -26.46
C SER A 508 -7.28 28.35 -25.34
N GLY A 509 -7.02 29.61 -25.72
CA GLY A 509 -7.01 30.73 -24.77
C GLY A 509 -5.75 30.86 -23.92
N ASN A 510 -4.87 29.85 -23.91
CA ASN A 510 -3.57 29.91 -23.24
C ASN A 510 -2.57 30.78 -24.03
N ASN A 511 -1.47 31.20 -23.40
CA ASN A 511 -0.39 31.91 -24.09
C ASN A 511 0.33 30.99 -25.08
N VAL A 512 0.70 29.79 -24.61
CA VAL A 512 1.26 28.72 -25.42
C VAL A 512 0.38 27.47 -25.31
N GLY A 513 0.16 26.74 -26.40
CA GLY A 513 -0.52 25.43 -26.35
C GLY A 513 0.38 24.37 -25.70
N ILE A 514 1.43 23.98 -26.42
CA ILE A 514 2.47 23.07 -25.92
C ILE A 514 3.84 23.77 -25.96
N GLU A 515 4.58 23.72 -24.87
CA GLU A 515 6.00 24.05 -24.81
C GLU A 515 6.82 22.81 -24.47
N THR A 516 7.82 22.46 -25.27
CA THR A 516 8.72 21.33 -24.98
C THR A 516 10.20 21.71 -25.04
N ALA A 517 10.91 21.40 -23.96
CA ALA A 517 12.36 21.42 -23.84
C ALA A 517 12.96 19.99 -23.86
N GLY A 518 12.09 18.96 -23.90
CA GLY A 518 12.46 17.56 -23.84
C GLY A 518 13.00 16.99 -25.15
N SER A 519 13.14 15.67 -25.17
CA SER A 519 13.61 14.90 -26.33
C SER A 519 12.67 13.78 -26.77
N GLY A 520 11.60 13.50 -26.03
CA GLY A 520 10.58 12.54 -26.44
C GLY A 520 9.71 13.12 -27.55
N ASP A 521 9.29 12.29 -28.50
CA ASP A 521 8.48 12.75 -29.63
C ASP A 521 7.03 12.94 -29.19
N ILE A 522 6.34 13.93 -29.78
CA ILE A 522 4.95 14.24 -29.43
C ILE A 522 4.07 14.00 -30.66
N THR A 523 3.18 13.01 -30.57
CA THR A 523 2.17 12.75 -31.59
C THR A 523 0.84 13.33 -31.14
N ILE A 524 0.25 14.18 -31.97
CA ILE A 524 -1.02 14.86 -31.72
C ILE A 524 -1.97 14.48 -32.85
N SER A 525 -3.13 13.89 -32.54
CA SER A 525 -4.18 13.54 -33.50
C SER A 525 -5.49 14.25 -33.17
N ASP A 526 -6.27 14.59 -34.21
CA ASP A 526 -7.65 15.08 -34.12
C ASP A 526 -7.89 16.23 -33.13
N SER A 527 -6.87 17.05 -32.89
CA SER A 527 -6.85 18.07 -31.84
C SER A 527 -7.07 19.49 -32.38
N THR A 528 -7.53 20.40 -31.53
CA THR A 528 -7.77 21.82 -31.86
C THR A 528 -6.93 22.74 -30.99
N PHE A 529 -6.05 23.51 -31.62
CA PHE A 529 -5.17 24.48 -31.00
C PHE A 529 -5.56 25.89 -31.44
N ALA A 530 -5.80 26.77 -30.47
CA ALA A 530 -6.18 28.17 -30.68
C ALA A 530 -5.66 29.07 -29.55
N ASN A 531 -4.33 29.15 -29.42
CA ASN A 531 -3.65 29.85 -28.34
C ASN A 531 -3.26 31.27 -28.75
N THR A 532 -2.98 32.13 -27.78
CA THR A 532 -2.86 33.57 -28.01
C THR A 532 -1.52 33.96 -28.66
N ALA A 533 -0.38 33.43 -28.19
CA ALA A 533 0.94 33.67 -28.79
C ALA A 533 1.40 32.51 -29.68
N ASN A 534 1.56 31.31 -29.12
CA ASN A 534 2.08 30.13 -29.82
C ASN A 534 1.15 28.95 -29.66
N ASP A 535 0.86 28.22 -30.73
CA ASP A 535 0.20 26.91 -30.57
C ASP A 535 1.21 25.87 -30.10
N ILE A 536 2.43 25.92 -30.63
CA ILE A 536 3.52 25.01 -30.27
C ILE A 536 4.82 25.80 -30.16
N LYS A 537 5.61 25.49 -29.13
CA LYS A 537 6.95 26.02 -28.92
C LYS A 537 7.94 24.91 -28.61
N ILE A 538 8.94 24.73 -29.48
CA ILE A 538 9.94 23.66 -29.39
C ILE A 538 11.30 24.28 -29.08
N THR A 539 11.75 24.11 -27.84
CA THR A 539 13.04 24.60 -27.34
C THR A 539 14.06 23.48 -27.19
N GLY A 540 13.60 22.23 -27.11
CA GLY A 540 14.41 21.01 -27.00
C GLY A 540 14.69 20.33 -28.34
N SER A 541 14.72 19.00 -28.31
CA SER A 541 15.00 18.16 -29.47
C SER A 541 13.84 17.26 -29.90
N SER A 542 12.68 17.34 -29.24
CA SER A 542 11.47 16.61 -29.62
C SER A 542 11.06 16.87 -31.07
N GLU A 543 10.64 15.82 -31.78
CA GLU A 543 9.88 15.97 -33.02
C GLU A 543 8.38 15.94 -32.72
N ILE A 544 7.63 16.92 -33.24
CA ILE A 544 6.18 17.01 -33.04
C ILE A 544 5.44 16.70 -34.34
N SER A 545 4.60 15.69 -34.27
CA SER A 545 3.77 15.17 -35.35
C SER A 545 2.31 15.57 -35.14
N PHE A 546 1.76 16.49 -35.94
CA PHE A 546 0.37 16.95 -35.85
C PHE A 546 -0.49 16.39 -36.98
N ILE A 547 -1.28 15.36 -36.67
CA ILE A 547 -2.11 14.57 -37.58
C ILE A 547 -3.57 15.05 -37.49
N GLU A 548 -4.15 15.44 -38.64
CA GLU A 548 -5.52 15.99 -38.68
C GLU A 548 -5.72 17.17 -37.71
N GLY A 549 -6.96 17.63 -37.44
CA GLY A 549 -7.22 18.74 -36.51
C GLY A 549 -6.90 20.17 -36.98
N THR A 550 -7.04 21.14 -36.06
CA THR A 550 -6.88 22.59 -36.30
C THR A 550 -5.67 23.12 -35.55
N ILE A 551 -4.76 23.79 -36.26
CA ILE A 551 -3.58 24.46 -35.70
C ILE A 551 -3.19 25.65 -36.59
N ASP A 552 -2.71 26.75 -36.00
CA ASP A 552 -2.08 27.84 -36.72
C ASP A 552 -0.56 27.58 -36.86
N THR A 553 -0.14 27.11 -38.02
CA THR A 553 1.29 26.83 -38.28
C THR A 553 2.16 28.08 -38.27
N SER A 554 1.59 29.29 -38.35
CA SER A 554 2.36 30.53 -38.17
C SER A 554 2.70 30.82 -36.71
N LYS A 555 2.03 30.12 -35.77
CA LYS A 555 2.24 30.15 -34.32
C LYS A 555 3.04 28.96 -33.80
N VAL A 556 3.71 28.24 -34.69
CA VAL A 556 4.70 27.22 -34.34
C VAL A 556 6.07 27.89 -34.29
N ASP A 557 6.70 27.88 -33.12
CA ASP A 557 8.04 28.42 -32.92
C ASP A 557 9.03 27.32 -32.56
N VAL A 558 10.13 27.23 -33.30
CA VAL A 558 11.17 26.22 -33.12
C VAL A 558 12.50 26.93 -32.94
N THR A 559 12.96 26.97 -31.69
CA THR A 559 14.25 27.56 -31.31
C THR A 559 15.29 26.51 -30.93
N GLY A 560 14.84 25.28 -30.68
CA GLY A 560 15.68 24.11 -30.38
C GLY A 560 16.21 23.40 -31.62
N THR A 561 16.62 22.14 -31.44
CA THR A 561 17.10 21.26 -32.54
C THR A 561 16.04 20.27 -33.03
N GLY A 562 14.88 20.22 -32.39
CA GLY A 562 13.75 19.39 -32.81
C GLY A 562 13.01 20.00 -34.01
N GLY A 563 11.81 19.49 -34.27
CA GLY A 563 11.05 19.84 -35.46
C GLY A 563 9.54 19.66 -35.31
N PHE A 564 8.82 20.15 -36.31
CA PHE A 564 7.37 20.09 -36.39
C PHE A 564 6.94 19.62 -37.78
N GLU A 565 6.08 18.61 -37.80
CA GLU A 565 5.51 18.04 -39.01
C GLU A 565 3.98 18.11 -38.97
N ARG A 566 3.39 18.77 -39.96
CA ARG A 566 1.94 18.74 -40.18
C ARG A 566 1.61 17.59 -41.13
N MET A 567 0.87 16.60 -40.62
CA MET A 567 0.49 15.39 -41.35
C MET A 567 -1.01 15.26 -41.55
N ARG A 568 -1.45 14.48 -42.55
CA ARG A 568 -2.86 14.19 -42.80
C ARG A 568 -3.05 12.70 -43.07
N GLU A 569 -4.20 12.16 -42.68
CA GLU A 569 -4.58 10.79 -42.98
C GLU A 569 -4.96 10.67 -44.47
N LEU A 570 -4.44 9.63 -45.13
CA LEU A 570 -4.75 9.33 -46.53
C LEU A 570 -5.42 7.97 -46.63
N THR A 571 -6.75 7.95 -46.82
CA THR A 571 -7.48 6.73 -47.16
C THR A 571 -7.48 6.50 -48.69
N MET A 572 -6.85 5.41 -49.16
CA MET A 572 -6.87 5.02 -50.57
C MET A 572 -7.78 3.81 -50.80
N THR A 573 -8.79 3.94 -51.67
CA THR A 573 -9.62 2.81 -52.11
C THR A 573 -9.10 2.29 -53.46
N LEU A 574 -8.60 1.06 -53.50
CA LEU A 574 -8.20 0.37 -54.72
C LEU A 574 -9.36 -0.50 -55.21
N GLN A 575 -10.00 -0.12 -56.32
CA GLN A 575 -10.93 -0.99 -57.03
C GLN A 575 -10.16 -1.80 -58.09
N ALA A 576 -10.31 -3.13 -58.04
CA ALA A 576 -9.82 -4.00 -59.10
C ALA A 576 -10.68 -3.83 -60.35
N ASP A 577 -10.05 -3.63 -61.51
CA ASP A 577 -10.74 -3.62 -62.81
C ASP A 577 -11.24 -5.04 -63.13
N THR A 578 -12.55 -5.19 -63.34
CA THR A 578 -13.17 -6.47 -63.70
C THR A 578 -13.17 -6.74 -65.21
N ASN A 579 -12.49 -5.94 -66.02
CA ASN A 579 -12.33 -6.21 -67.45
C ASN A 579 -11.06 -7.04 -67.71
N ALA A 580 -11.19 -8.36 -67.59
CA ALA A 580 -10.22 -9.35 -68.08
C ALA A 580 -10.55 -9.84 -69.49
#